data_AF-A0A8H6LD62-F1
#
_entry.id   AF-A0A8H6LD62-F1
#
_cell.length_a   1.000
_cell.length_b   1.000
_cell.length_c   1.000
_cell.angle_alpha   90.00
_cell.angle_beta   90.00
_cell.angle_gamma   90.00
#
_symmetry.space_group_name_H-M   'P 1'
#
loop_
_entity.id
_entity.type
_entity.pdbx_description
1 polymer ?
#
loop_
_entity_poly.entity_id
_entity_poly.type
_entity_poly.pdbx_seq_one_letter_code
_entity_poly.pdbx_strand_id
1 'polypeptide(L)'
;MTDFVAATLMARAAAECFDYEMSWQMYKLACEYATGLNMHNLDGEDGLSDSDQSKVDEDRKGLWELIQQDLFFRLLYNKPPTLTSSMSNWRVNFPWLSANSQPDMHAIPTMTFLVGSRITLTLIQFFKLLEEEGHDVYVLPKVQKLCEDINHLFHDWQLEQYLQQDQGNDIYWWMVADVFLMGYTCIIFMLRKINDRPPTSPSTSCLKSYPPFSTLTINASRKILDIIYRLLSRYPVAETMSMTVGFFQAFIPYGFVANNVLRSPNPRAFISDLELLERVAERIMALSEVETDFKPIARALQRANNEVREWVNMKGVV
;
A
#
# COMPACT_ATOMS: atom_id res chain seq x y z
N MET A 1 -14.42 12.97 -19.21
CA MET A 1 -14.26 11.53 -18.96
C MET A 1 -12.90 11.03 -19.45
N THR A 2 -12.56 11.21 -20.73
CA THR A 2 -11.26 10.78 -21.28
C THR A 2 -10.07 11.41 -20.55
N ASP A 3 -10.10 12.73 -20.30
CA ASP A 3 -9.01 13.43 -19.60
C ASP A 3 -8.87 12.97 -18.14
N PHE A 4 -9.99 12.67 -17.47
CA PHE A 4 -10.01 12.11 -16.12
C PHE A 4 -9.32 10.74 -16.08
N VAL A 5 -9.74 9.82 -16.96
CA VAL A 5 -9.14 8.48 -17.06
C VAL A 5 -7.65 8.57 -17.41
N ALA A 6 -7.28 9.45 -18.36
CA ALA A 6 -5.90 9.66 -18.73
C ALA A 6 -5.05 10.18 -17.56
N ALA A 7 -5.53 11.18 -16.81
CA ALA A 7 -4.83 11.72 -15.65
C ALA A 7 -4.65 10.66 -14.55
N THR A 8 -5.67 9.84 -14.25
CA THR A 8 -5.58 8.75 -13.27
C THR A 8 -4.57 7.68 -13.69
N LEU A 9 -4.58 7.26 -14.97
CA LEU A 9 -3.63 6.29 -15.48
C LEU A 9 -2.19 6.84 -15.51
N MET A 10 -2.02 8.10 -15.88
CA MET A 10 -0.70 8.77 -15.87
C MET A 10 -0.16 8.95 -14.46
N ALA A 11 -1.03 9.23 -13.48
CA ALA A 11 -0.63 9.27 -12.07
C ALA A 11 -0.05 7.93 -11.62
N ARG A 12 -0.72 6.82 -11.98
CA ARG A 12 -0.24 5.47 -11.69
C ARG A 12 1.06 5.16 -12.40
N ALA A 13 1.12 5.35 -13.72
CA ALA A 13 2.30 5.06 -14.54
C ALA A 13 3.54 5.83 -14.05
N ALA A 14 3.39 7.11 -13.70
CA ALA A 14 4.49 7.90 -13.16
C ALA A 14 5.02 7.35 -11.83
N ALA A 15 4.14 6.89 -10.92
CA ALA A 15 4.57 6.27 -9.66
C ALA A 15 5.26 4.90 -9.89
N GLU A 16 4.78 4.10 -10.82
CA GLU A 16 5.42 2.84 -11.22
C GLU A 16 6.83 3.07 -11.81
N CYS A 17 7.06 4.25 -12.42
CA CYS A 17 8.34 4.71 -12.94
C CYS A 17 9.17 5.53 -11.93
N PHE A 18 8.84 5.50 -10.64
CA PHE A 18 9.55 6.22 -9.56
C PHE A 18 9.47 7.77 -9.65
N ASP A 19 8.65 8.33 -10.53
CA ASP A 19 8.41 9.77 -10.63
C ASP A 19 7.19 10.19 -9.79
N TYR A 20 7.38 10.19 -8.47
CA TYR A 20 6.32 10.49 -7.51
C TYR A 20 5.84 11.95 -7.55
N GLU A 21 6.67 12.88 -8.06
CA GLU A 21 6.26 14.26 -8.22
C GLU A 21 5.32 14.40 -9.41
N MET A 22 5.67 13.82 -10.56
CA MET A 22 4.79 13.79 -11.73
C MET A 22 3.50 13.01 -11.43
N SER A 23 3.61 11.89 -10.71
CA SER A 23 2.46 11.13 -10.23
C SER A 23 1.49 12.00 -9.44
N TRP A 24 2.01 12.80 -8.51
CA TRP A 24 1.21 13.74 -7.72
C TRP A 24 0.59 14.86 -8.57
N GLN A 25 1.32 15.39 -9.55
CA GLN A 25 0.80 16.41 -10.46
C GLN A 25 -0.36 15.89 -11.30
N MET A 26 -0.23 14.69 -11.86
CA MET A 26 -1.28 14.03 -12.63
C MET A 26 -2.49 13.68 -11.76
N TYR A 27 -2.27 13.25 -10.52
CA TYR A 27 -3.36 13.01 -9.57
C TYR A 27 -4.15 14.29 -9.25
N LYS A 28 -3.48 15.46 -9.09
CA LYS A 28 -4.18 16.74 -8.92
C LYS A 28 -5.07 17.07 -10.12
N LEU A 29 -4.58 16.84 -11.34
CA LEU A 29 -5.40 17.01 -12.56
C LEU A 29 -6.60 16.06 -12.56
N ALA A 30 -6.42 14.80 -12.13
CA ALA A 30 -7.52 13.85 -12.00
C ALA A 30 -8.58 14.36 -11.00
N CYS A 31 -8.18 14.97 -9.87
CA CYS A 31 -9.09 15.59 -8.90
C CYS A 31 -9.86 16.78 -9.49
N GLU A 32 -9.18 17.64 -10.26
CA GLU A 32 -9.80 18.77 -10.96
C GLU A 32 -10.84 18.28 -11.97
N TYR A 33 -10.51 17.26 -12.76
CA TYR A 33 -11.44 16.66 -13.71
C TYR A 33 -12.62 15.96 -13.01
N ALA A 34 -12.39 15.22 -11.92
CA ALA A 34 -13.47 14.61 -11.15
C ALA A 34 -14.43 15.66 -10.57
N THR A 35 -13.90 16.80 -10.13
CA THR A 35 -14.71 17.95 -9.67
C THR A 35 -15.51 18.53 -10.83
N GLY A 36 -14.89 18.75 -11.99
CA GLY A 36 -15.56 19.25 -13.19
C GLY A 36 -16.61 18.28 -13.77
N LEU A 37 -16.46 16.98 -13.53
CA LEU A 37 -17.45 15.94 -13.84
C LEU A 37 -18.57 15.82 -12.78
N ASN A 38 -18.56 16.70 -11.78
CA ASN A 38 -19.53 16.72 -10.68
C ASN A 38 -19.58 15.41 -9.86
N MET A 39 -18.48 14.64 -9.83
CA MET A 39 -18.42 13.37 -9.10
C MET A 39 -18.58 13.54 -7.58
N HIS A 40 -18.31 14.73 -7.04
CA HIS A 40 -18.43 15.07 -5.62
C HIS A 40 -19.87 15.40 -5.17
N ASN A 41 -20.83 15.43 -6.09
CA ASN A 41 -22.23 15.81 -5.82
C ASN A 41 -23.23 14.87 -6.52
N LEU A 42 -22.86 13.60 -6.68
CA LEU A 42 -23.70 12.57 -7.34
C LEU A 42 -25.03 12.34 -6.63
N ASP A 43 -25.08 12.54 -5.31
CA ASP A 43 -26.28 12.37 -4.47
C ASP A 43 -26.94 13.72 -4.11
N GLY A 44 -26.59 14.79 -4.83
CA GLY A 44 -27.24 16.10 -4.72
C GLY A 44 -28.62 16.16 -5.39
N GLU A 45 -29.33 17.28 -5.19
CA GLU A 45 -30.69 17.49 -5.71
C GLU A 45 -30.78 17.38 -7.24
N ASP A 46 -29.68 17.69 -7.96
CA ASP A 46 -29.59 17.59 -9.42
C ASP A 46 -29.28 16.16 -9.94
N GLY A 47 -28.83 15.25 -9.08
CA GLY A 47 -28.35 13.90 -9.46
C GLY A 47 -29.44 12.83 -9.58
N LEU A 48 -30.66 13.14 -9.14
CA LEU A 48 -31.79 12.21 -9.04
C LEU A 48 -32.56 11.99 -10.36
N SER A 49 -32.11 12.58 -11.47
CA SER A 49 -32.78 12.41 -12.77
C SER A 49 -32.39 11.08 -13.44
N ASP A 50 -33.31 10.12 -13.43
CA ASP A 50 -33.45 8.94 -14.33
C ASP A 50 -32.18 8.17 -14.74
N SER A 51 -31.10 8.29 -13.97
CA SER A 51 -29.79 7.75 -14.32
C SER A 51 -29.70 6.26 -13.96
N ASP A 52 -29.08 5.50 -14.86
CA ASP A 52 -28.76 4.10 -14.63
C ASP A 52 -27.96 3.96 -13.33
N GLN A 53 -28.58 3.33 -12.32
CA GLN A 53 -27.99 3.17 -10.98
C GLN A 53 -26.65 2.45 -11.03
N SER A 54 -26.46 1.54 -12.00
CA SER A 54 -25.17 0.87 -12.19
C SER A 54 -24.08 1.86 -12.56
N LYS A 55 -24.37 2.84 -13.41
CA LYS A 55 -23.42 3.86 -13.82
C LYS A 55 -23.08 4.81 -12.68
N VAL A 56 -24.08 5.20 -11.89
CA VAL A 56 -23.87 6.04 -10.70
C VAL A 56 -22.99 5.31 -9.67
N ASP A 57 -23.18 4.01 -9.46
CA ASP A 57 -22.31 3.23 -8.57
C ASP A 57 -20.87 3.13 -9.10
N GLU A 58 -20.66 3.02 -10.41
CA GLU A 58 -19.31 3.10 -11.00
C GLU A 58 -18.66 4.48 -10.78
N ASP A 59 -19.41 5.58 -10.95
CA ASP A 59 -18.91 6.93 -10.68
C ASP A 59 -18.57 7.12 -9.17
N ARG A 60 -19.39 6.57 -8.26
CA ARG A 60 -19.12 6.56 -6.81
C ARG A 60 -17.85 5.76 -6.49
N LYS A 61 -17.65 4.59 -7.10
CA LYS A 61 -16.42 3.79 -6.93
C LYS A 61 -15.20 4.58 -7.39
N GLY A 62 -15.26 5.20 -8.58
CA GLY A 62 -14.17 6.00 -9.10
C GLY A 62 -13.78 7.15 -8.18
N LEU A 63 -14.76 7.85 -7.58
CA LEU A 63 -14.48 8.87 -6.57
C LEU A 63 -13.82 8.28 -5.31
N TRP A 64 -14.27 7.11 -4.88
CA TRP A 64 -13.74 6.46 -3.70
C TRP A 64 -12.29 5.99 -3.90
N GLU A 65 -11.95 5.50 -5.09
CA GLU A 65 -10.58 5.20 -5.48
C GLU A 65 -9.68 6.45 -5.47
N LEU A 66 -10.20 7.63 -5.86
CA LEU A 66 -9.45 8.88 -5.74
C LEU A 66 -9.19 9.26 -4.28
N ILE A 67 -10.18 9.12 -3.39
CA ILE A 67 -10.00 9.36 -1.94
C ILE A 67 -8.88 8.47 -1.41
N GLN A 68 -8.92 7.19 -1.77
CA GLN A 68 -7.90 6.22 -1.39
C GLN A 68 -6.52 6.64 -1.89
N GLN A 69 -6.41 7.07 -3.15
CA GLN A 69 -5.16 7.62 -3.69
C GLN A 69 -4.68 8.87 -2.95
N ASP A 70 -5.54 9.83 -2.61
CA ASP A 70 -5.19 11.02 -1.80
C ASP A 70 -4.48 10.61 -0.51
N LEU A 71 -5.08 9.65 0.22
CA LEU A 71 -4.55 9.17 1.50
C LEU A 71 -3.23 8.42 1.30
N PHE A 72 -3.08 7.68 0.21
CA PHE A 72 -1.81 7.04 -0.17
C PHE A 72 -0.72 8.08 -0.44
N PHE A 73 -1.00 9.14 -1.20
CA PHE A 73 -0.04 10.22 -1.43
C PHE A 73 0.37 10.91 -0.14
N ARG A 74 -0.59 11.18 0.75
CA ARG A 74 -0.34 11.73 2.09
C ARG A 74 0.54 10.80 2.94
N LEU A 75 0.32 9.48 2.84
CA LEU A 75 0.99 8.49 3.68
C LEU A 75 2.42 8.21 3.20
N LEU A 76 2.60 7.90 1.91
CA LEU A 76 3.87 7.47 1.34
C LEU A 76 4.81 8.65 1.02
N TYR A 77 4.26 9.73 0.48
CA TYR A 77 5.05 10.83 -0.08
C TYR A 77 4.94 12.14 0.71
N ASN A 78 4.23 12.12 1.85
CA ASN A 78 3.98 13.29 2.70
C ASN A 78 3.41 14.50 1.92
N LYS A 79 2.61 14.23 0.88
CA LYS A 79 1.90 15.28 0.16
C LYS A 79 0.76 15.85 1.00
N PRO A 80 0.40 17.13 0.82
CA PRO A 80 -0.80 17.69 1.44
C PRO A 80 -2.06 17.03 0.86
N PRO A 81 -3.19 17.03 1.60
CA PRO A 81 -4.47 16.60 1.04
C PRO A 81 -4.84 17.50 -0.15
N THR A 82 -5.11 16.89 -1.31
CA THR A 82 -5.67 17.63 -2.45
C THR A 82 -7.19 17.49 -2.39
N LEU A 83 -7.65 16.25 -2.41
CA LEU A 83 -9.05 15.93 -2.57
C LEU A 83 -9.79 15.93 -1.22
N THR A 84 -9.20 15.27 -0.22
CA THR A 84 -9.79 15.11 1.12
C THR A 84 -9.87 16.42 1.92
N SER A 85 -9.20 17.48 1.45
CA SER A 85 -9.27 18.82 2.04
C SER A 85 -10.68 19.43 2.02
N SER A 86 -11.51 19.00 1.05
CA SER A 86 -12.87 19.51 0.81
C SER A 86 -13.96 18.48 1.07
N MET A 87 -13.62 17.34 1.67
CA MET A 87 -14.50 16.16 1.79
C MET A 87 -15.80 16.45 2.55
N SER A 88 -15.80 17.41 3.48
CA SER A 88 -17.01 17.80 4.23
C SER A 88 -18.12 18.40 3.37
N ASN A 89 -17.79 18.86 2.16
CA ASN A 89 -18.75 19.52 1.26
C ASN A 89 -19.35 18.54 0.24
N TRP A 90 -18.93 17.28 0.27
CA TRP A 90 -19.29 16.30 -0.74
C TRP A 90 -20.63 15.63 -0.41
N ARG A 91 -21.42 15.41 -1.45
CA ARG A 91 -22.71 14.71 -1.37
C ARG A 91 -22.63 13.46 -2.23
N VAL A 92 -21.91 12.47 -1.69
CA VAL A 92 -21.70 11.18 -2.36
C VAL A 92 -21.79 10.08 -1.34
N ASN A 93 -22.72 9.16 -1.58
CA ASN A 93 -22.93 7.96 -0.80
C ASN A 93 -21.89 6.91 -1.15
N PHE A 94 -21.66 5.99 -0.23
CA PHE A 94 -20.91 4.77 -0.54
C PHE A 94 -21.64 3.96 -1.63
N PRO A 95 -20.93 3.27 -2.55
CA PRO A 95 -21.57 2.46 -3.58
C PRO A 95 -22.52 1.41 -2.99
N TRP A 96 -23.58 1.09 -3.74
CA TRP A 96 -24.54 0.04 -3.40
C TRP A 96 -25.37 0.28 -2.12
N LEU A 97 -25.47 1.53 -1.66
CA LEU A 97 -26.41 1.90 -0.59
C LEU A 97 -27.85 2.09 -1.08
N SER A 98 -28.07 2.12 -2.40
CA SER A 98 -29.42 2.27 -2.98
C SER A 98 -30.19 0.94 -2.93
N ALA A 99 -31.49 1.01 -2.62
CA ALA A 99 -32.34 -0.19 -2.44
C ALA A 99 -32.42 -1.11 -3.68
N ASN A 100 -32.09 -0.58 -4.86
CA ASN A 100 -32.21 -1.27 -6.15
C ASN A 100 -30.87 -1.82 -6.67
N SER A 101 -29.75 -1.61 -5.94
CA SER A 101 -28.41 -2.03 -6.35
C SER A 101 -27.81 -2.92 -5.26
N GLN A 102 -27.99 -4.25 -5.36
CA GLN A 102 -27.35 -5.21 -4.47
C GLN A 102 -26.18 -5.88 -5.18
N PRO A 103 -24.96 -5.75 -4.66
CA PRO A 103 -23.81 -6.35 -5.29
C PRO A 103 -23.71 -7.83 -4.91
N ASP A 104 -23.13 -8.62 -5.79
CA ASP A 104 -22.71 -9.97 -5.43
C ASP A 104 -21.53 -9.86 -4.46
N MET A 105 -21.80 -10.15 -3.18
CA MET A 105 -20.80 -10.08 -2.10
C MET A 105 -19.70 -11.14 -2.23
N HIS A 106 -19.93 -12.19 -3.02
CA HIS A 106 -18.94 -13.22 -3.31
C HIS A 106 -18.11 -12.92 -4.56
N ALA A 107 -18.52 -11.94 -5.37
CA ALA A 107 -17.74 -11.51 -6.52
C ALA A 107 -16.45 -10.81 -6.04
N ILE A 108 -15.32 -11.25 -6.60
CA ILE A 108 -13.99 -10.71 -6.25
C ILE A 108 -13.93 -9.19 -6.36
N PRO A 109 -14.41 -8.54 -7.46
CA PRO A 109 -14.37 -7.09 -7.57
C PRO A 109 -15.13 -6.36 -6.45
N THR A 110 -16.28 -6.91 -6.04
CA THR A 110 -17.07 -6.38 -4.92
C THR A 110 -16.29 -6.48 -3.62
N MET A 111 -15.77 -7.68 -3.33
CA MET A 111 -15.03 -7.98 -2.11
C MET A 111 -13.78 -7.10 -1.99
N THR A 112 -12.97 -7.00 -3.05
CA THR A 112 -11.75 -6.19 -3.06
C THR A 112 -12.04 -4.71 -2.89
N PHE A 113 -13.13 -4.21 -3.50
CA PHE A 113 -13.59 -2.84 -3.28
C PHE A 113 -13.99 -2.60 -1.81
N LEU A 114 -14.76 -3.49 -1.20
CA LEU A 114 -15.20 -3.36 0.19
C LEU A 114 -14.04 -3.41 1.19
N VAL A 115 -13.08 -4.33 0.96
CA VAL A 115 -11.87 -4.42 1.78
C VAL A 115 -11.01 -3.18 1.61
N GLY A 116 -10.76 -2.73 0.37
CA GLY A 116 -10.01 -1.51 0.08
C GLY A 116 -10.66 -0.26 0.70
N SER A 117 -11.99 -0.23 0.71
CA SER A 117 -12.76 0.83 1.36
C SER A 117 -12.59 0.85 2.88
N ARG A 118 -12.58 -0.32 3.52
CA ARG A 118 -12.32 -0.39 4.97
C ARG A 118 -10.89 0.03 5.30
N ILE A 119 -9.90 -0.32 4.49
CA ILE A 119 -8.52 0.17 4.63
C ILE A 119 -8.48 1.71 4.48
N THR A 120 -9.23 2.27 3.53
CA THR A 120 -9.35 3.72 3.33
C THR A 120 -9.93 4.40 4.56
N LEU A 121 -10.99 3.84 5.16
CA LEU A 121 -11.56 4.35 6.41
C LEU A 121 -10.56 4.27 7.58
N THR A 122 -9.78 3.19 7.68
CA THR A 122 -8.69 3.08 8.65
C THR A 122 -7.64 4.18 8.47
N LEU A 123 -7.28 4.51 7.23
CA LEU A 123 -6.36 5.62 6.94
C LEU A 123 -6.95 6.99 7.31
N ILE A 124 -8.25 7.23 7.08
CA ILE A 124 -8.92 8.45 7.52
C ILE A 124 -8.84 8.58 9.05
N GLN A 125 -9.13 7.50 9.77
CA GLN A 125 -9.01 7.46 11.23
C GLN A 125 -7.57 7.70 11.70
N PHE A 126 -6.58 7.12 11.01
CA PHE A 126 -5.18 7.37 11.28
C PHE A 126 -4.82 8.85 11.14
N PHE A 127 -5.18 9.51 10.02
CA PHE A 127 -4.86 10.92 9.83
C PHE A 127 -5.60 11.82 10.82
N LYS A 128 -6.87 11.52 11.13
CA LYS A 128 -7.62 12.23 12.18
C LYS A 128 -6.90 12.13 13.53
N LEU A 129 -6.46 10.93 13.90
CA LEU A 129 -5.68 10.70 15.11
C LEU A 129 -4.37 11.53 15.12
N LEU A 130 -3.68 11.62 13.98
CA LEU A 130 -2.47 12.45 13.87
C LEU A 130 -2.75 13.94 14.03
N GLU A 131 -3.88 14.42 13.50
CA GLU A 131 -4.28 15.82 13.51
C GLU A 131 -4.79 16.24 14.90
N GLU A 132 -5.52 15.37 15.60
CA GLU A 132 -6.13 15.65 16.92
C GLU A 132 -5.16 15.44 18.10
N GLU A 133 -4.39 14.35 18.10
CA GLU A 133 -3.59 13.95 19.27
C GLU A 133 -2.10 14.29 19.15
N GLY A 134 -1.67 14.80 17.99
CA GLY A 134 -0.31 15.30 17.80
C GLY A 134 0.79 14.31 18.20
N HIS A 135 1.60 14.67 19.20
CA HIS A 135 2.76 13.90 19.68
C HIS A 135 2.49 13.15 20.99
N ASP A 136 1.23 12.87 21.30
CA ASP A 136 0.88 12.16 22.52
C ASP A 136 1.42 10.71 22.51
N VAL A 137 1.92 10.26 23.65
CA VAL A 137 2.43 8.88 23.87
C VAL A 137 1.32 7.84 23.63
N TYR A 138 0.05 8.25 23.76
CA TYR A 138 -1.11 7.38 23.49
C TYR A 138 -1.41 7.15 22.00
N VAL A 139 -0.75 7.86 21.08
CA VAL A 139 -0.97 7.70 19.64
C VAL A 139 -0.48 6.35 19.13
N LEU A 140 0.70 5.88 19.58
CA LEU A 140 1.29 4.63 19.07
C LEU A 140 0.41 3.39 19.32
N PRO A 141 -0.13 3.15 20.54
CA PRO A 141 -1.05 2.02 20.78
C PRO A 141 -2.31 2.08 19.91
N LYS A 142 -2.86 3.28 19.67
CA LYS A 142 -4.03 3.46 18.80
C LYS A 142 -3.70 3.15 17.34
N VAL A 143 -2.54 3.58 16.85
CA VAL A 143 -2.07 3.24 15.50
C VAL A 143 -1.79 1.74 15.35
N GLN A 144 -1.23 1.09 16.38
CA GLN A 144 -1.06 -0.36 16.39
C GLN A 144 -2.40 -1.08 16.29
N LYS A 145 -3.43 -0.59 16.99
CA LYS A 145 -4.79 -1.13 16.89
C LYS A 145 -5.35 -1.02 15.47
N LEU A 146 -5.20 0.13 14.82
CA LEU A 146 -5.59 0.31 13.41
C LEU A 146 -4.85 -0.67 12.48
N CYS A 147 -3.58 -0.96 12.74
CA CYS A 147 -2.81 -1.94 11.96
C CYS A 147 -3.30 -3.38 12.18
N GLU A 148 -3.69 -3.73 13.41
CA GLU A 148 -4.30 -5.02 13.71
C GLU A 148 -5.65 -5.18 13.00
N ASP A 149 -6.47 -4.13 12.96
CA ASP A 149 -7.77 -4.15 12.29
C ASP A 149 -7.62 -4.42 10.78
N ILE A 150 -6.57 -3.91 10.13
CA ILE A 150 -6.23 -4.27 8.74
C ILE A 150 -5.88 -5.76 8.60
N ASN A 151 -5.12 -6.33 9.55
CA ASN A 151 -4.80 -7.76 9.52
C ASN A 151 -6.05 -8.63 9.72
N HIS A 152 -6.91 -8.28 10.68
CA HIS A 152 -8.18 -8.96 10.93
C HIS A 152 -9.08 -8.91 9.70
N LEU A 153 -9.13 -7.76 9.01
CA LEU A 153 -9.90 -7.61 7.79
C LEU A 153 -9.53 -8.66 6.73
N PHE A 154 -8.24 -8.93 6.52
CA PHE A 154 -7.82 -9.95 5.55
C PHE A 154 -8.24 -11.37 5.96
N HIS A 155 -8.24 -11.66 7.26
CA HIS A 155 -8.67 -12.94 7.79
C HIS A 155 -10.20 -13.13 7.68
N ASP A 156 -10.97 -12.12 8.08
CA ASP A 156 -12.44 -12.15 8.07
C ASP A 156 -13.02 -12.37 6.67
N TRP A 157 -12.38 -11.76 5.67
CA TRP A 157 -12.76 -11.91 4.26
C TRP A 157 -12.08 -13.10 3.56
N GLN A 158 -11.29 -13.89 4.29
CA GLN A 158 -10.62 -15.10 3.81
C GLN A 158 -9.78 -14.89 2.53
N LEU A 159 -9.22 -13.68 2.36
CA LEU A 159 -8.51 -13.30 1.14
C LEU A 159 -7.29 -14.16 0.86
N GLU A 160 -6.66 -14.71 1.92
CA GLU A 160 -5.47 -15.55 1.80
C GLU A 160 -5.75 -16.85 1.02
N GLN A 161 -6.99 -17.36 1.04
CA GLN A 161 -7.36 -18.58 0.32
C GLN A 161 -7.27 -18.38 -1.21
N TYR A 162 -7.58 -17.17 -1.69
CA TYR A 162 -7.52 -16.83 -3.11
C TYR A 162 -6.08 -16.73 -3.64
N LEU A 163 -5.11 -16.35 -2.80
CA LEU A 163 -3.70 -16.35 -3.18
C LEU A 163 -3.10 -17.77 -3.22
N GLN A 164 -3.75 -18.75 -2.58
CA GLN A 164 -3.32 -20.14 -2.53
C GLN A 164 -3.96 -21.01 -3.61
N GLN A 165 -5.20 -20.69 -4.00
CA GLN A 165 -5.95 -21.45 -4.99
C GLN A 165 -5.62 -20.94 -6.40
N ASP A 166 -5.16 -21.83 -7.28
CA ASP A 166 -4.94 -21.53 -8.70
C ASP A 166 -6.29 -21.55 -9.43
N GLN A 167 -7.14 -20.54 -9.18
CA GLN A 167 -8.52 -20.48 -9.68
C GLN A 167 -8.67 -20.00 -11.14
N GLY A 168 -7.57 -19.91 -11.89
CA GLY A 168 -7.60 -19.67 -13.35
C GLY A 168 -8.06 -18.28 -13.82
N ASN A 169 -8.45 -17.37 -12.92
CA ASN A 169 -8.72 -15.97 -13.27
C ASN A 169 -7.60 -15.04 -12.78
N ASP A 170 -6.70 -14.73 -13.69
CA ASP A 170 -5.51 -13.90 -13.43
C ASP A 170 -5.87 -12.49 -12.95
N ILE A 171 -6.95 -11.89 -13.46
CA ILE A 171 -7.41 -10.55 -13.05
C ILE A 171 -7.85 -10.55 -11.58
N TYR A 172 -8.59 -11.57 -11.16
CA TYR A 172 -9.04 -11.68 -9.77
C TYR A 172 -7.89 -11.90 -8.81
N TRP A 173 -6.90 -12.70 -9.21
CA TRP A 173 -5.68 -12.88 -8.42
C TRP A 173 -4.95 -11.55 -8.24
N TRP A 174 -4.83 -10.75 -9.31
CA TRP A 174 -4.25 -9.41 -9.26
C TRP A 174 -5.01 -8.45 -8.34
N MET A 175 -6.34 -8.42 -8.41
CA MET A 175 -7.16 -7.56 -7.54
C MET A 175 -6.95 -7.90 -6.05
N VAL A 176 -6.87 -9.18 -5.71
CA VAL A 176 -6.61 -9.62 -4.33
C VAL A 176 -5.18 -9.25 -3.89
N ALA A 177 -4.19 -9.47 -4.76
CA ALA A 177 -2.80 -9.11 -4.46
C ALA A 177 -2.63 -7.59 -4.24
N ASP A 178 -3.28 -6.76 -5.06
CA ASP A 178 -3.27 -5.30 -4.95
C ASP A 178 -3.79 -4.84 -3.57
N VAL A 179 -4.94 -5.37 -3.14
CA VAL A 179 -5.52 -5.06 -1.83
C VAL A 179 -4.62 -5.45 -0.66
N PHE A 180 -3.95 -6.61 -0.74
CA PHE A 180 -2.97 -7.00 0.27
C PHE A 180 -1.76 -6.08 0.30
N LEU A 181 -1.15 -5.82 -0.86
CA LEU A 181 0.02 -4.93 -0.97
C LEU A 181 -0.31 -3.56 -0.42
N MET A 182 -1.47 -3.02 -0.77
CA MET A 182 -2.00 -1.77 -0.26
C MET A 182 -2.15 -1.77 1.26
N GLY A 183 -2.87 -2.73 1.86
CA GLY A 183 -3.09 -2.74 3.31
C GLY A 183 -1.80 -2.97 4.12
N TYR A 184 -0.91 -3.85 3.68
CA TYR A 184 0.39 -4.03 4.35
C TYR A 184 1.30 -2.81 4.17
N THR A 185 1.24 -2.12 3.03
CA THR A 185 1.93 -0.84 2.83
C THR A 185 1.41 0.20 3.80
N CYS A 186 0.09 0.28 4.01
CA CYS A 186 -0.51 1.15 5.03
C CYS A 186 0.07 0.87 6.42
N ILE A 187 0.12 -0.40 6.84
CA ILE A 187 0.69 -0.79 8.15
C ILE A 187 2.13 -0.29 8.30
N ILE A 188 2.98 -0.56 7.31
CA ILE A 188 4.39 -0.18 7.35
C ILE A 188 4.54 1.34 7.47
N PHE A 189 3.86 2.10 6.61
CA PHE A 189 4.03 3.54 6.57
C PHE A 189 3.33 4.28 7.71
N MET A 190 2.20 3.78 8.23
CA MET A 190 1.57 4.33 9.44
C MET A 190 2.52 4.22 10.63
N LEU A 191 3.10 3.03 10.87
CA LEU A 191 4.06 2.80 11.95
C LEU A 191 5.35 3.61 11.74
N ARG A 192 5.85 3.68 10.51
CA ARG A 192 7.03 4.49 10.18
C ARG A 192 6.80 5.97 10.49
N LYS A 193 5.64 6.52 10.09
CA LYS A 193 5.31 7.93 10.27
C LYS A 193 5.14 8.34 11.74
N ILE A 194 4.81 7.41 12.63
CA ILE A 194 4.85 7.63 14.07
C ILE A 194 6.28 7.61 14.61
N ASN A 195 7.10 6.65 14.18
CA ASN A 195 8.46 6.46 14.68
C ASN A 195 9.47 7.52 14.19
N ASP A 196 9.27 8.07 12.99
CA ASP A 196 10.16 9.09 12.41
C ASP A 196 9.91 10.50 12.96
N ARG A 197 9.01 10.67 13.95
CA ARG A 197 8.70 11.98 14.55
C ARG A 197 9.81 12.46 15.48
N PRO A 198 10.15 13.77 15.48
CA PRO A 198 11.11 14.31 16.42
C PRO A 198 10.60 14.10 17.86
N PRO A 199 11.45 13.68 18.81
CA PRO A 199 11.05 13.62 20.21
C PRO A 199 10.67 15.03 20.68
N THR A 200 9.55 15.14 21.38
CA THR A 200 8.99 16.38 21.91
C THR A 200 9.81 17.00 23.05
N SER A 201 10.85 16.33 23.52
CA SER A 201 11.70 16.80 24.62
C SER A 201 13.18 16.85 24.21
N PRO A 202 13.90 17.95 24.49
CA PRO A 202 15.35 18.01 24.34
C PRO A 202 16.02 17.35 25.55
N SER A 203 15.96 16.02 25.63
CA SER A 203 16.68 15.26 26.67
C SER A 203 17.91 14.57 26.07
N THR A 204 19.04 15.21 26.34
CA THR A 204 20.39 14.69 26.61
C THR A 204 20.72 13.24 26.20
N SER A 205 21.64 13.15 25.22
CA SER A 205 22.77 12.19 25.14
C SER A 205 22.58 10.81 24.47
N CYS A 206 23.55 10.58 23.57
CA CYS A 206 24.23 9.34 23.22
C CYS A 206 23.49 8.27 22.43
N LEU A 207 24.01 8.04 21.21
CA LEU A 207 23.70 6.93 20.30
C LEU A 207 22.20 6.68 20.14
N LYS A 208 21.61 7.15 19.03
CA LYS A 208 20.31 6.63 18.57
C LYS A 208 20.48 5.14 18.21
N SER A 209 20.48 4.27 19.21
CA SER A 209 20.08 2.88 19.02
C SER A 209 18.60 2.98 18.66
N TYR A 210 18.31 2.99 17.37
CA TYR A 210 16.94 2.95 16.88
C TYR A 210 16.23 1.81 17.60
N PRO A 211 15.00 1.97 18.12
CA PRO A 211 14.30 0.85 18.71
C PRO A 211 14.20 -0.32 17.70
N PRO A 212 14.12 -1.57 18.16
CA PRO A 212 13.80 -2.69 17.29
C PRO A 212 12.49 -2.40 16.55
N PHE A 213 12.41 -2.81 15.28
CA PHE A 213 11.20 -2.59 14.49
C PHE A 213 10.01 -3.28 15.15
N SER A 214 8.82 -2.67 15.04
CA SER A 214 7.59 -3.29 15.51
C SER A 214 7.38 -4.65 14.82
N THR A 215 6.96 -5.65 15.59
CA THR A 215 6.61 -6.98 15.06
C THR A 215 5.59 -6.88 13.93
N LEU A 216 4.65 -5.93 14.01
CA LEU A 216 3.68 -5.65 12.96
C LEU A 216 4.35 -5.21 11.65
N THR A 217 5.36 -4.33 11.72
CA THR A 217 6.12 -3.86 10.54
C THR A 217 6.86 -5.02 9.88
N ILE A 218 7.53 -5.86 10.67
CA ILE A 218 8.28 -7.01 10.12
C ILE A 218 7.34 -8.04 9.50
N ASN A 219 6.23 -8.36 10.17
CA ASN A 219 5.24 -9.31 9.63
C ASN A 219 4.59 -8.78 8.35
N ALA A 220 4.19 -7.52 8.30
CA ALA A 220 3.68 -6.89 7.08
C ALA A 220 4.72 -6.91 5.95
N SER A 221 5.99 -6.64 6.28
CA SER A 221 7.08 -6.67 5.30
C SER A 221 7.29 -8.06 4.71
N ARG A 222 7.29 -9.11 5.54
CA ARG A 222 7.35 -10.51 5.08
C ARG A 222 6.19 -10.85 4.14
N LYS A 223 4.98 -10.43 4.49
CA LYS A 223 3.78 -10.67 3.67
C LYS A 223 3.87 -9.97 2.31
N ILE A 224 4.30 -8.70 2.26
CA ILE A 224 4.53 -8.00 0.99
C ILE A 224 5.56 -8.75 0.14
N LEU A 225 6.70 -9.14 0.71
CA LEU A 225 7.74 -9.85 -0.04
C LEU A 225 7.27 -11.21 -0.56
N ASP A 226 6.46 -11.96 0.21
CA ASP A 226 5.88 -13.23 -0.25
C ASP A 226 4.92 -13.01 -1.43
N ILE A 227 4.06 -11.99 -1.36
CA ILE A 227 3.13 -11.64 -2.45
C ILE A 227 3.91 -11.20 -3.69
N ILE A 228 4.94 -10.36 -3.54
CA ILE A 228 5.80 -9.92 -4.63
C ILE A 228 6.52 -11.11 -5.28
N TYR A 229 7.06 -12.03 -4.48
CA TYR A 229 7.69 -13.23 -5.00
C TYR A 229 6.72 -14.05 -5.84
N ARG A 230 5.47 -14.25 -5.37
CA ARG A 230 4.42 -14.95 -6.12
C ARG A 230 4.08 -14.23 -7.41
N LEU A 231 3.94 -12.91 -7.35
CA LEU A 231 3.65 -12.05 -8.48
C LEU A 231 4.71 -12.16 -9.58
N LEU A 232 5.98 -11.94 -9.22
CA LEU A 232 7.09 -12.01 -10.17
C LEU A 232 7.33 -13.43 -10.68
N SER A 233 6.94 -14.45 -9.92
CA SER A 233 7.02 -15.84 -10.37
C SER A 233 5.91 -16.19 -11.35
N ARG A 234 4.71 -15.62 -11.18
CA ARG A 234 3.55 -15.88 -12.06
C ARG A 234 3.57 -15.00 -13.31
N TYR A 235 3.95 -13.73 -13.16
CA TYR A 235 4.01 -12.73 -14.23
C TYR A 235 5.38 -12.05 -14.24
N PRO A 236 6.40 -12.71 -14.83
CA PRO A 236 7.75 -12.16 -14.94
C PRO A 236 7.80 -11.12 -16.08
N VAL A 237 7.11 -10.00 -15.89
CA VAL A 237 7.03 -8.90 -16.88
C VAL A 237 7.37 -7.55 -16.24
N ALA A 238 7.80 -6.60 -17.08
CA ALA A 238 8.26 -5.28 -16.65
C ALA A 238 7.20 -4.54 -15.81
N GLU A 239 5.93 -4.68 -16.17
CA GLU A 239 4.78 -4.04 -15.50
C GLU A 239 4.60 -4.56 -14.06
N THR A 240 4.82 -5.86 -13.84
CA THR A 240 4.77 -6.44 -12.49
C THR A 240 5.92 -5.90 -11.64
N MET A 241 7.09 -5.74 -12.26
CA MET A 241 8.25 -5.17 -11.59
C MET A 241 8.03 -3.68 -11.27
N SER A 242 7.66 -2.84 -12.24
CA SER A 242 7.40 -1.40 -12.03
C SER A 242 6.37 -1.14 -10.94
N MET A 243 5.28 -1.92 -10.91
CA MET A 243 4.28 -1.81 -9.86
C MET A 243 4.83 -2.23 -8.48
N THR A 244 5.49 -3.37 -8.38
CA THR A 244 5.98 -3.86 -7.08
C THR A 244 7.10 -2.99 -6.52
N VAL A 245 8.10 -2.62 -7.31
CA VAL A 245 9.23 -1.81 -6.83
C VAL A 245 9.00 -0.31 -6.89
N GLY A 246 8.28 0.20 -7.88
CA GLY A 246 7.97 1.63 -8.02
C GLY A 246 6.79 2.03 -7.15
N PHE A 247 5.60 1.54 -7.45
CA PHE A 247 4.36 1.96 -6.76
C PHE A 247 4.32 1.51 -5.29
N PHE A 248 4.54 0.22 -5.02
CA PHE A 248 4.52 -0.34 -3.66
C PHE A 248 5.86 -0.24 -2.93
N GLN A 249 6.89 0.33 -3.55
CA GLN A 249 8.20 0.60 -2.95
C GLN A 249 8.81 -0.62 -2.24
N ALA A 250 8.77 -1.80 -2.88
CA ALA A 250 9.20 -3.08 -2.30
C ALA A 250 10.59 -3.08 -1.63
N PHE A 251 11.48 -2.17 -2.03
CA PHE A 251 12.79 -1.98 -1.40
C PHE A 251 12.70 -1.58 0.08
N ILE A 252 11.61 -0.95 0.53
CA ILE A 252 11.36 -0.60 1.93
C ILE A 252 11.07 -1.84 2.80
N PRO A 253 10.03 -2.66 2.53
CA PRO A 253 9.80 -3.90 3.26
C PRO A 253 10.99 -4.86 3.16
N TYR A 254 11.69 -4.88 2.02
CA TYR A 254 12.94 -5.61 1.87
C TYR A 254 14.00 -5.16 2.89
N GLY A 255 14.22 -3.84 2.99
CA GLY A 255 15.14 -3.25 3.95
C GLY A 255 14.74 -3.53 5.41
N PHE A 256 13.45 -3.54 5.74
CA PHE A 256 12.99 -3.90 7.09
C PHE A 256 13.34 -5.35 7.46
N VAL A 257 13.08 -6.31 6.57
CA VAL A 257 13.39 -7.72 6.80
C VAL A 257 14.91 -7.93 6.87
N ALA A 258 15.69 -7.38 5.93
CA ALA A 258 17.15 -7.47 5.95
C ALA A 258 17.75 -6.89 7.25
N ASN A 259 17.34 -5.69 7.63
CA ASN A 259 17.82 -5.06 8.87
C ASN A 259 17.38 -5.83 10.12
N ASN A 260 16.21 -6.47 10.12
CA ASN A 260 15.79 -7.31 11.24
C ASN A 260 16.75 -8.48 11.47
N VAL A 261 17.24 -9.12 10.39
CA VAL A 261 18.26 -10.18 10.49
C VAL A 261 19.59 -9.62 10.98
N LEU A 262 20.05 -8.50 10.42
CA LEU A 262 21.32 -7.86 10.79
C LEU A 262 21.36 -7.41 12.26
N ARG A 263 20.21 -7.00 12.81
CA ARG A 263 20.09 -6.54 14.20
C ARG A 263 19.85 -7.67 15.19
N SER A 264 19.58 -8.88 14.71
CA SER A 264 19.28 -10.02 15.58
C SER A 264 20.54 -10.56 16.26
N PRO A 265 20.49 -10.83 17.59
CA PRO A 265 21.57 -11.52 18.30
C PRO A 265 21.68 -12.99 17.89
N ASN A 266 20.62 -13.59 17.35
CA ASN A 266 20.60 -14.95 16.82
C ASN A 266 20.10 -14.95 15.36
N PRO A 267 20.97 -14.65 14.38
CA PRO A 267 20.57 -14.58 12.97
C PRO A 267 20.06 -15.91 12.41
N ARG A 268 20.49 -17.06 12.97
CA ARG A 268 20.02 -18.39 12.55
C ARG A 268 18.53 -18.62 12.78
N ALA A 269 17.93 -17.91 13.73
CA ALA A 269 16.48 -17.95 13.94
C ALA A 269 15.70 -17.33 12.78
N PHE A 270 16.37 -16.63 11.85
CA PHE A 270 15.77 -15.89 10.74
C PHE A 270 16.21 -16.41 9.35
N ILE A 271 16.59 -17.70 9.25
CA ILE A 271 16.96 -18.33 7.97
C ILE A 271 15.82 -18.18 6.93
N SER A 272 14.56 -18.34 7.35
CA SER A 272 13.40 -18.16 6.46
C SER A 272 13.30 -16.74 5.88
N ASP A 273 13.76 -15.72 6.62
CA ASP A 273 13.79 -14.34 6.14
C ASP A 273 14.89 -14.17 5.08
N LEU A 274 16.06 -14.77 5.30
CA LEU A 274 17.13 -14.80 4.29
C LEU A 274 16.67 -15.49 3.00
N GLU A 275 16.04 -16.66 3.10
CA GLU A 275 15.49 -17.38 1.95
C GLU A 275 14.42 -16.57 1.20
N LEU A 276 13.60 -15.81 1.92
CA LEU A 276 12.61 -14.92 1.29
C LEU A 276 13.28 -13.77 0.54
N LEU A 277 14.27 -13.12 1.15
CA LEU A 277 15.04 -12.04 0.52
C LEU A 277 15.78 -12.52 -0.74
N GLU A 278 16.40 -13.70 -0.67
CA GLU A 278 17.11 -14.32 -1.80
C GLU A 278 16.16 -14.64 -2.96
N ARG A 279 15.00 -15.25 -2.68
CA ARG A 279 13.99 -15.56 -3.70
C ARG A 279 13.45 -14.33 -4.42
N VAL A 280 13.18 -13.26 -3.67
CA VAL A 280 12.71 -11.99 -4.27
C VAL A 280 13.81 -11.36 -5.13
N ALA A 281 15.04 -11.28 -4.60
CA ALA A 281 16.17 -10.71 -5.33
C ALA A 281 16.48 -11.48 -6.61
N GLU A 282 16.41 -12.81 -6.59
CA GLU A 282 16.62 -13.66 -7.77
C GLU A 282 15.63 -13.32 -8.88
N ARG A 283 14.33 -13.18 -8.55
CA ARG A 283 13.30 -12.81 -9.53
C ARG A 283 13.52 -11.42 -10.11
N ILE A 284 13.84 -10.42 -9.28
CA ILE A 284 14.13 -9.06 -9.73
C ILE A 284 15.40 -9.01 -10.58
N MET A 285 16.45 -9.74 -10.20
CA MET A 285 17.69 -9.83 -10.99
C MET A 285 17.43 -10.43 -12.38
N ALA A 286 16.72 -11.56 -12.44
CA ALA A 286 16.41 -12.22 -13.71
C ALA A 286 15.67 -11.28 -14.67
N LEU A 287 14.71 -10.51 -14.17
CA LEU A 287 13.99 -9.52 -14.98
C LEU A 287 14.84 -8.33 -15.37
N SER A 288 15.72 -7.86 -14.48
CA SER A 288 16.59 -6.72 -14.76
C SER A 288 17.64 -6.97 -15.85
N GLU A 289 17.89 -8.23 -16.22
CA GLU A 289 18.74 -8.54 -17.37
C GLU A 289 18.06 -8.21 -18.70
N VAL A 290 16.73 -8.30 -18.75
CA VAL A 290 15.91 -7.88 -19.90
C VAL A 290 15.61 -6.39 -19.80
N GLU A 291 15.16 -5.94 -18.63
CA GLU A 291 14.73 -4.56 -18.36
C GLU A 291 15.82 -3.78 -17.62
N THR A 292 16.70 -3.12 -18.39
CA THR A 292 17.94 -2.54 -17.85
C THR A 292 17.74 -1.44 -16.81
N ASP A 293 16.58 -0.78 -16.83
CA ASP A 293 16.24 0.32 -15.93
C ASP A 293 16.15 -0.16 -14.47
N PHE A 294 15.93 -1.46 -14.24
CA PHE A 294 15.87 -2.07 -12.91
C PHE A 294 17.21 -2.64 -12.42
N LYS A 295 18.29 -2.56 -13.22
CA LYS A 295 19.62 -3.03 -12.78
C LYS A 295 20.12 -2.34 -11.51
N PRO A 296 19.90 -1.03 -11.27
CA PRO A 296 20.32 -0.39 -10.02
C PRO A 296 19.66 -1.01 -8.78
N ILE A 297 18.35 -1.25 -8.82
CA ILE A 297 17.63 -1.84 -7.68
C ILE A 297 18.03 -3.31 -7.48
N ALA A 298 18.15 -4.08 -8.56
CA ALA A 298 18.59 -5.48 -8.50
C ALA A 298 19.97 -5.61 -7.82
N ARG A 299 20.92 -4.75 -8.19
CA ARG A 299 22.26 -4.69 -7.57
C ARG A 299 22.20 -4.29 -6.09
N ALA A 300 21.32 -3.38 -5.72
CA ALA A 300 21.15 -2.97 -4.33
C ALA A 300 20.64 -4.13 -3.45
N LEU A 301 19.62 -4.86 -3.94
CA LEU A 301 19.09 -6.04 -3.23
C LEU A 301 20.13 -7.16 -3.10
N GLN A 302 20.92 -7.39 -4.17
CA GLN A 302 22.01 -8.36 -4.14
C GLN A 302 23.08 -8.00 -3.09
N ARG A 303 23.47 -6.73 -3.01
CA ARG A 303 24.41 -6.25 -1.98
C ARG A 303 23.87 -6.47 -0.58
N ALA A 304 22.60 -6.10 -0.34
CA ALA A 304 21.95 -6.33 0.95
C ALA A 304 21.95 -7.83 1.33
N ASN A 305 21.68 -8.74 0.38
CA ASN A 305 21.72 -10.17 0.65
C ASN A 305 23.13 -10.67 1.00
N ASN A 306 24.16 -10.16 0.34
CA ASN A 306 25.53 -10.53 0.66
C ASN A 306 25.90 -10.10 2.09
N GLU A 307 25.53 -8.88 2.49
CA GLU A 307 25.73 -8.40 3.87
C GLU A 307 24.99 -9.26 4.90
N VAL A 308 23.72 -9.58 4.65
CA VAL A 308 22.93 -10.48 5.54
C VAL A 308 23.57 -11.86 5.62
N ARG A 309 24.03 -12.43 4.50
CA ARG A 309 24.65 -13.75 4.46
C ARG A 309 25.97 -13.79 5.22
N GLU A 310 26.82 -12.79 5.02
CA GLU A 310 28.07 -12.65 5.76
C GLU A 310 27.80 -12.56 7.27
N TRP A 311 26.81 -11.77 7.68
CA TRP A 311 26.41 -11.66 9.09
C TRP A 311 25.96 -12.99 9.70
N VAL A 312 25.09 -13.73 8.99
CA VAL A 312 24.60 -15.05 9.43
C VAL A 312 25.76 -16.05 9.55
N ASN A 313 26.69 -16.04 8.59
CA ASN A 313 27.85 -16.94 8.60
C ASN A 313 28.81 -16.60 9.75
N MET A 314 29.13 -15.32 9.98
CA MET A 314 30.04 -14.90 11.06
C MET A 314 29.49 -15.28 12.45
N LYS A 315 28.18 -15.12 12.67
CA LYS A 315 27.53 -15.48 13.94
C LYS A 315 27.22 -16.97 14.09
N GLY A 316 27.41 -17.77 13.03
CA GLY A 316 27.23 -19.22 13.05
C GLY A 316 28.48 -20.03 13.44
N VAL A 317 29.64 -19.41 13.59
CA VAL A 317 30.90 -20.10 13.93
C VAL A 317 31.12 -20.25 15.45
N VAL A 318 30.12 -19.90 16.27
CA VAL A 318 30.16 -20.06 17.75
C VAL A 318 29.27 -21.18 18.22
#